data_AF-A0A8J3DRZ8-F1
#
_entry.id   AF-A0A8J3DRZ8-F1
#
_cell.length_a   1.000
_cell.length_b   1.000
_cell.length_c   1.000
_cell.angle_alpha   90.00
_cell.angle_beta   90.00
_cell.angle_gamma   90.00
#
_symmetry.space_group_name_H-M   'P 1'
#
loop_
_entity.id
_entity.type
_entity.pdbx_description
1 polymer ?
#
loop_
_entity_poly.entity_id
_entity_poly.type
_entity_poly.pdbx_seq_one_letter_code
_entity_poly.pdbx_strand_id
1 'polypeptide(L)' 'MTAGVSRSTIKDFECHRHALHRSSEDLLVRAFEMRGVQLLFEGDETFGVRLLPPLNGTHS' A
#
# COMPACT_ATOMS: atom_id res chain seq x y z
N MET A 1 -1.95 -1.38 -13.12
CA MET A 1 -1.10 -2.34 -12.40
C MET A 1 -1.65 -2.58 -11.01
N THR A 2 -1.61 -3.84 -10.58
CA THR A 2 -1.86 -4.33 -9.21
C THR A 2 -0.52 -4.67 -8.56
N ALA A 3 -0.46 -4.77 -7.23
CA ALA A 3 0.71 -5.36 -6.57
C ALA A 3 0.93 -6.78 -7.11
N GLY A 4 2.18 -7.19 -7.36
CA GLY A 4 2.53 -8.53 -7.84
C GLY A 4 2.31 -9.65 -6.82
N VAL A 5 1.28 -9.52 -5.98
CA VAL A 5 0.92 -10.38 -4.86
C VAL A 5 -0.34 -11.17 -5.24
N SER A 6 -0.35 -12.47 -4.97
CA SER A 6 -1.48 -13.32 -5.31
C SER A 6 -2.72 -12.97 -4.48
N ARG A 7 -3.91 -13.19 -5.05
CA ARG A 7 -5.19 -12.96 -4.33
C ARG A 7 -5.35 -13.84 -3.10
N SER A 8 -4.81 -15.07 -3.11
CA SER A 8 -4.84 -15.96 -1.94
C SER A 8 -3.95 -15.44 -0.82
N THR A 9 -2.76 -14.88 -1.14
CA THR A 9 -1.89 -14.24 -0.15
C THR A 9 -2.58 -13.07 0.54
N ILE A 10 -3.26 -12.20 -0.23
CA ILE A 10 -4.05 -11.08 0.33
C ILE A 10 -5.17 -11.60 1.23
N LYS A 11 -5.95 -12.58 0.75
CA LYS A 11 -7.04 -13.18 1.52
C LYS A 11 -6.56 -13.84 2.81
N ASP A 12 -5.38 -14.47 2.81
CA ASP A 12 -4.81 -15.09 4.01
C ASP A 12 -4.39 -14.05 5.04
N PHE A 13 -3.82 -12.93 4.58
CA PHE A 13 -3.48 -11.80 5.44
C PHE A 13 -4.72 -11.13 6.03
N GLU A 14 -5.70 -10.75 5.21
CA GLU A 14 -6.93 -10.09 5.66
C GLU A 14 -7.79 -10.96 6.59
N CYS A 15 -7.74 -12.29 6.42
CA CYS A 15 -8.39 -13.23 7.33
C CYS A 15 -7.56 -13.55 8.58
N HIS A 16 -6.45 -12.86 8.83
CA HIS A 16 -5.54 -13.09 9.95
C HIS A 16 -5.04 -14.55 10.06
N ARG A 17 -4.99 -15.27 8.92
CA ARG A 17 -4.47 -16.64 8.88
C ARG A 17 -2.95 -16.65 8.91
N HIS A 18 -2.32 -15.71 8.21
CA HIS A 18 -0.87 -15.57 8.14
C HIS A 18 -0.46 -14.09 8.14
N ALA A 19 0.70 -13.79 8.73
CA ALA A 19 1.36 -12.51 8.53
C ALA A 19 1.88 -12.41 7.08
N LEU A 20 2.07 -11.18 6.60
CA LEU A 20 2.71 -10.97 5.30
C LEU A 20 4.21 -11.24 5.40
N HIS A 21 4.79 -11.76 4.31
CA HIS A 21 6.22 -11.75 4.14
C HIS A 21 6.66 -10.33 3.76
N ARG A 22 7.82 -9.87 4.26
CA ARG A 22 8.36 -8.52 4.03
C ARG A 22 8.39 -8.13 2.54
N SER A 23 8.73 -9.08 1.65
CA SER A 23 8.72 -8.80 0.21
C SER A 23 7.32 -8.50 -0.34
N SER A 24 6.28 -9.12 0.20
CA SER A 24 4.89 -8.87 -0.18
C SER A 24 4.40 -7.53 0.39
N GLU A 25 4.85 -7.16 1.59
CA GLU A 25 4.62 -5.83 2.17
C GLU A 25 5.21 -4.74 1.27
N ASP A 26 6.49 -4.87 0.88
CA ASP A 26 7.15 -3.91 0.00
C ASP A 26 6.41 -3.74 -1.34
N LEU A 27 5.90 -4.83 -1.93
CA LEU A 27 5.12 -4.79 -3.16
C LEU A 27 3.78 -4.06 -2.98
N LEU A 28 3.13 -4.23 -1.83
CA LEU A 28 1.87 -3.56 -1.51
C LEU A 28 2.09 -2.07 -1.26
N VAL A 29 3.09 -1.71 -0.45
CA VAL A 29 3.46 -0.31 -0.18
C VAL A 29 3.76 0.42 -1.49
N ARG A 30 4.61 -0.16 -2.35
CA ARG A 30 4.91 0.44 -3.67
C ARG A 30 3.67 0.56 -4.55
N ALA A 31 2.79 -0.44 -4.54
CA ALA A 31 1.56 -0.37 -5.31
C ALA A 31 0.62 0.74 -4.83
N PHE A 32 0.55 0.98 -3.52
CA PHE A 32 -0.18 2.11 -2.94
C PHE A 32 0.46 3.45 -3.32
N GLU A 33 1.77 3.59 -3.17
CA GLU A 33 2.50 4.82 -3.53
C GLU A 33 2.34 5.19 -5.00
N MET A 34 2.46 4.22 -5.91
CA MET A 34 2.24 4.43 -7.36
C MET A 34 0.80 4.87 -7.70
N ARG A 35 -0.16 4.67 -6.78
CA ARG A 35 -1.56 5.10 -6.93
C ARG A 35 -1.88 6.36 -6.13
N GLY A 36 -0.85 7.05 -5.63
CA GLY A 36 -1.01 8.28 -4.87
C GLY A 36 -1.46 8.06 -3.43
N VAL A 37 -1.25 6.86 -2.88
CA VAL A 37 -1.52 6.58 -1.47
C VAL A 37 -0.20 6.59 -0.72
N GLN A 38 -0.06 7.53 0.22
CA GLN A 38 1.11 7.61 1.09
C GLN A 38 0.73 7.10 2.49
N LEU A 39 1.45 6.08 2.97
CA LEU A 39 1.34 5.61 4.34
C LEU A 39 2.16 6.53 5.25
N LEU A 40 1.57 6.96 6.36
CA LEU A 40 2.17 7.85 7.35
C LEU A 40 2.41 7.07 8.63
N PHE A 41 3.63 7.17 9.15
CA PHE A 41 4.06 6.55 10.39
C PHE A 41 4.63 7.66 11.29
N GLU A 42 4.03 7.91 12.45
CA GLU A 42 4.53 8.84 13.46
C GLU A 42 4.60 8.15 14.81
N GLY A 43 5.83 7.81 15.24
CA GLY A 43 6.06 6.99 16.43
C GLY A 43 5.44 5.59 16.33
N ASP A 44 5.31 4.93 17.48
CA ASP A 44 4.87 3.52 17.54
C ASP A 44 3.34 3.35 17.49
N GLU A 45 2.55 4.42 17.69
CA GLU A 45 1.10 4.31 17.86
C GLU A 45 0.26 5.17 16.91
N THR A 46 0.88 6.03 16.09
CA THR A 46 0.12 6.88 15.15
C THR A 46 0.34 6.43 13.70
N PHE A 47 -0.73 5.91 13.11
CA PHE A 47 -0.77 5.47 11.71
C PHE A 47 -1.78 6.31 10.93
N GLY A 48 -1.42 6.68 9.70
CA GLY A 48 -2.28 7.46 8.83
C GLY A 48 -2.11 7.12 7.37
N VAL A 49 -3.07 7.58 6.56
CA VAL A 49 -3.01 7.47 5.11
C VAL A 49 -3.30 8.85 4.52
N ARG A 50 -2.43 9.29 3.60
CA ARG A 50 -2.65 10.50 2.80
C ARG A 50 -2.94 10.09 1.36
N LEU A 51 -4.07 10.59 0.83
CA LEU A 51 -4.35 10.54 -0.59
C LEU A 51 -3.72 11.77 -1.24
N LEU A 52 -2.76 11.53 -2.13
CA LEU A 52 -2.16 12.57 -2.94
C LEU A 52 -3.17 13.00 -4.00
N PRO A 53 -3.23 14.30 -4.34
CA PRO A 53 -4.01 14.74 -5.48
C PRO A 53 -3.55 13.98 -6.73
N PRO A 54 -4.44 13.71 -7.69
CA PRO A 54 -4.02 13.20 -8.99
C PRO A 54 -2.91 14.12 -9.52
N LEU A 55 -1.87 13.54 -10.10
CA LEU A 55 -0.80 14.31 -10.74
C LEU A 55 -1.47 15.16 -11.83
N ASN A 56 -1.73 16.43 -11.51
CA ASN A 56 -2.26 17.37 -12.49
C ASN A 56 -1.19 17.42 -13.59
N GLY A 57 -1.49 16.83 -14.74
CA GLY A 57 -0.83 17.24 -15.96
C GLY A 57 -1.04 18.75 -16.04
N THR A 58 0.04 19.51 -15.94
CA THR A 58 0.10 20.87 -16.45
C THR A 58 -0.40 20.79 -17.88
N HIS A 59 -1.68 21.09 -18.09
CA HIS A 59 -2.15 21.59 -19.36
C HIS A 59 -1.47 22.95 -19.54
N SER A 60 -0.35 22.94 -20.24
CA SER A 60 0.22 24.10 -20.95
C SER A 60 0.36 23.70 -22.40
#